data_AF-D5XBW2-F1
#
_entry.id   AF-D5XBW2-F1
#
_cell.length_a   1.000
_cell.length_b   1.000
_cell.length_c   1.000
_cell.angle_alpha   90.00
_cell.angle_beta   90.00
_cell.angle_gamma   90.00
#
_symmetry.space_group_name_H-M   'P 1'
#
loop_
_entity.id
_entity.type
_entity.pdbx_description
1 polymer ?
#
loop_
_entity_poly.entity_id
_entity_poly.type
_entity_poly.pdbx_seq_one_letter_code
_entity_poly.pdbx_strand_id
1 'polypeptide(L)'
;MGKLTAEMKEFIEDVKLCVAATADSNGMPNASFKGTIQVLDDENLVFADIFSAKTRKNLQENNKICIVVADHKKMVGYQFKGEAELLDQGELYDKVCSAVEGLNLNLPKPTYVVKIKVTEIYPAPAAS
;
A
#
# COMPACT_ATOMS: atom_id res chain seq x y z
N MET A 1 15.25 9.66 -5.84
CA MET A 1 13.80 9.41 -5.84
C MET A 1 13.58 8.03 -6.44
N GLY A 2 12.95 7.12 -5.71
CA GLY A 2 12.72 5.74 -6.16
C GLY A 2 11.60 5.68 -7.19
N LYS A 3 11.96 5.59 -8.47
CA LYS A 3 11.01 5.39 -9.57
C LYS A 3 10.70 3.90 -9.72
N LEU A 4 9.43 3.55 -9.78
CA LEU A 4 8.97 2.17 -9.99
C LEU A 4 9.35 1.70 -11.40
N THR A 5 10.10 0.61 -11.51
CA THR A 5 10.41 -0.01 -12.81
C THR A 5 9.19 -0.74 -13.37
N ALA A 6 9.19 -1.02 -14.68
CA ALA A 6 8.12 -1.82 -15.30
C ALA A 6 7.95 -3.19 -14.62
N GLU A 7 9.08 -3.85 -14.31
CA GLU A 7 9.11 -5.13 -13.60
C GLU A 7 8.44 -5.04 -12.21
N MET A 8 8.76 -4.01 -11.43
CA MET A 8 8.16 -3.82 -10.10
C MET A 8 6.65 -3.60 -10.19
N LYS A 9 6.20 -2.86 -11.21
CA LYS A 9 4.77 -2.59 -11.40
C LYS A 9 4.00 -3.86 -11.78
N GLU A 10 4.55 -4.64 -12.72
CA GLU A 10 4.01 -5.94 -13.10
C GLU A 10 4.00 -6.89 -11.89
N PHE A 11 5.07 -6.92 -11.10
CA PHE A 11 5.15 -7.74 -9.89
C PHE A 11 4.09 -7.38 -8.84
N ILE A 12 3.81 -6.09 -8.63
CA ILE A 12 2.75 -5.63 -7.72
C ILE A 12 1.37 -6.08 -8.22
N GLU A 13 1.12 -5.94 -9.52
CA GLU A 13 -0.14 -6.32 -10.16
C GLU A 13 -0.35 -7.84 -10.19
N ASP A 14 0.71 -8.63 -10.27
CA ASP A 14 0.65 -10.10 -10.20
C ASP A 14 0.34 -10.59 -8.78
N VAL A 15 0.99 -10.02 -7.76
CA VAL A 15 0.86 -10.48 -6.38
C VAL A 15 -0.44 -9.99 -5.73
N LYS A 16 -0.86 -8.75 -6.02
CA LYS A 16 -2.08 -8.08 -5.49
C LYS A 16 -2.27 -8.16 -3.97
N LEU A 17 -1.19 -8.34 -3.23
CA LEU A 17 -1.20 -8.41 -1.79
C LEU A 17 0.10 -7.82 -1.26
N CYS A 18 0.00 -6.91 -0.30
CA CYS A 18 1.15 -6.37 0.38
C CYS A 18 0.98 -6.38 1.91
N VAL A 19 2.10 -6.23 2.61
CA VAL A 19 2.12 -5.85 4.02
C VAL A 19 2.43 -4.37 4.11
N ALA A 20 1.52 -3.61 4.72
CA ALA A 20 1.74 -2.23 5.11
C ALA A 20 2.25 -2.17 6.55
N ALA A 21 3.51 -1.76 6.71
CA ALA A 21 4.15 -1.51 7.98
C ALA A 21 4.14 0.00 8.30
N THR A 22 3.65 0.34 9.49
CA THR A 22 3.59 1.71 10.03
C THR A 22 3.98 1.70 11.51
N ALA A 23 4.17 2.86 12.12
CA ALA A 23 4.42 2.97 13.55
C ALA A 23 3.65 4.17 14.13
N ASP A 24 3.25 4.07 15.39
CA ASP A 24 2.68 5.20 16.12
C ASP A 24 3.76 6.22 16.50
N SER A 25 3.35 7.35 17.09
CA SER A 25 4.25 8.40 17.57
C SER A 25 5.26 7.97 18.64
N ASN A 26 5.04 6.84 19.32
CA ASN A 26 5.99 6.27 20.29
C ASN A 26 6.92 5.23 19.65
N GLY A 27 6.80 4.97 18.35
CA GLY A 27 7.59 3.98 17.62
C GLY A 27 7.07 2.55 17.76
N MET A 28 5.87 2.32 18.29
CA MET A 28 5.28 0.98 18.35
C MET A 28 4.89 0.51 16.94
N PRO A 29 5.46 -0.60 16.43
CA PRO A 29 5.21 -1.05 15.07
C PRO A 29 3.82 -1.67 14.90
N ASN A 30 3.30 -1.54 13.69
CA ASN A 30 2.09 -2.21 13.23
C ASN A 30 2.32 -2.73 11.80
N ALA A 31 1.87 -3.96 11.52
CA ALA A 31 1.91 -4.56 10.19
C ALA A 31 0.52 -5.09 9.84
N SER A 32 0.06 -4.85 8.61
CA SER A 32 -1.27 -5.28 8.17
C SER A 32 -1.29 -5.62 6.69
N PHE A 33 -2.02 -6.67 6.32
CA PHE A 33 -2.22 -7.02 4.92
C PHE A 33 -3.13 -6.00 4.22
N LYS A 34 -2.81 -5.69 2.95
CA LYS A 34 -3.65 -4.91 2.03
C LYS A 34 -3.77 -5.66 0.71
N GLY A 35 -4.97 -6.18 0.44
CA GLY A 35 -5.31 -6.89 -0.80
C GLY A 35 -5.77 -5.98 -1.95
N THR A 36 -5.75 -4.67 -1.74
CA THR A 36 -6.20 -3.65 -2.71
C THR A 36 -5.03 -2.76 -3.18
N ILE A 37 -3.79 -3.22 -3.00
CA ILE A 37 -2.61 -2.48 -3.43
C ILE A 37 -2.61 -2.38 -4.96
N GLN A 38 -2.33 -1.19 -5.48
CA GLN A 38 -2.25 -0.91 -6.91
C GLN A 38 -1.13 0.09 -7.19
N VAL A 39 -0.61 0.05 -8.41
CA VAL A 39 0.27 1.08 -8.95
C VAL A 39 -0.59 2.23 -9.46
N LEU A 40 -0.35 3.45 -8.96
CA LEU A 40 -1.03 4.65 -9.46
C LEU A 40 -0.27 5.25 -10.65
N ASP A 41 1.05 5.41 -10.50
CA ASP A 41 1.92 5.99 -11.52
C ASP A 41 3.39 5.52 -11.32
N ASP A 42 4.35 6.26 -11.87
CA ASP A 42 5.79 5.97 -11.80
C ASP A 42 6.38 6.09 -10.38
N GLU A 43 5.72 6.80 -9.48
CA GLU A 43 6.23 7.13 -8.14
C GLU A 43 5.23 6.82 -7.02
N ASN A 44 3.98 6.50 -7.35
CA ASN A 44 2.92 6.36 -6.38
C ASN A 44 2.27 4.96 -6.40
N LEU A 45 2.04 4.44 -5.19
CA LEU A 45 1.19 3.28 -4.93
C LEU A 45 -0.09 3.73 -4.22
N VAL A 46 -1.16 2.94 -4.32
CA VAL A 46 -2.42 3.20 -3.59
C VAL A 46 -3.00 1.94 -2.98
N PHE A 47 -3.69 2.07 -1.85
CA PHE A 47 -4.59 1.02 -1.35
C PHE A 47 -5.84 1.62 -0.68
N ALA A 48 -6.91 0.85 -0.63
CA ALA A 48 -8.16 1.22 0.03
C ALA A 48 -8.12 0.94 1.54
N ASP A 49 -8.45 1.95 2.34
CA ASP A 49 -8.54 1.82 3.79
C ASP A 49 -9.95 1.38 4.22
N ILE A 50 -10.16 0.07 4.25
CA ILE A 50 -11.43 -0.56 4.61
C ILE A 50 -11.43 -0.94 6.09
N PHE A 51 -10.48 -1.79 6.50
CA PHE A 51 -10.32 -2.29 7.88
C PHE A 51 -8.95 -1.92 8.47
N SER A 52 -8.50 -0.67 8.31
CA SER A 52 -7.14 -0.27 8.71
C SER A 52 -7.08 0.65 9.92
N ALA A 53 -7.98 0.51 10.91
CA ALA A 53 -8.04 1.42 12.06
C ALA A 53 -6.67 1.76 12.70
N LYS A 54 -5.81 0.77 12.95
CA LYS A 54 -4.45 0.99 13.48
C LYS A 54 -3.50 1.64 12.48
N THR A 55 -3.46 1.13 11.24
CA THR A 55 -2.65 1.72 10.16
C THR A 55 -3.01 3.18 9.94
N ARG A 56 -4.31 3.49 9.84
CA ARG A 56 -4.88 4.82 9.67
C ARG A 56 -4.47 5.75 10.80
N LYS A 57 -4.66 5.33 12.06
CA LYS A 57 -4.25 6.10 13.23
C LYS A 57 -2.76 6.44 13.16
N ASN A 58 -1.92 5.44 12.88
CA ASN A 58 -0.47 5.65 12.74
C ASN A 58 -0.16 6.66 11.63
N LEU A 59 -0.80 6.55 10.46
CA LEU A 59 -0.58 7.47 9.34
C LEU A 59 -1.06 8.90 9.58
N GLN A 60 -2.08 9.08 10.43
CA GLN A 60 -2.54 10.40 10.87
C GLN A 60 -1.55 11.07 11.85
N GLU A 61 -0.86 10.29 12.67
CA GLU A 61 0.18 10.78 13.60
C GLU A 61 1.54 10.97 12.90
N ASN A 62 1.86 10.08 11.96
CA ASN A 62 3.14 9.98 11.28
C ASN A 62 2.94 9.37 9.88
N ASN A 63 3.19 10.14 8.83
CA ASN A 63 2.88 9.73 7.47
C ASN A 63 3.85 8.70 6.85
N LYS A 64 4.82 8.18 7.62
CA LYS A 64 5.82 7.23 7.12
C LYS A 64 5.23 5.82 7.01
N ILE A 65 5.50 5.17 5.88
CA ILE A 65 5.03 3.82 5.59
C ILE A 65 6.08 3.00 4.84
N CYS A 66 6.07 1.71 5.09
CA CYS A 66 6.83 0.71 4.35
C CYS A 66 5.86 -0.34 3.79
N ILE A 67 5.86 -0.53 2.48
CA ILE A 67 5.10 -1.57 1.79
C ILE A 67 6.04 -2.70 1.41
N VAL A 68 5.67 -3.93 1.77
CA VAL A 68 6.39 -5.14 1.34
C VAL A 68 5.46 -5.96 0.46
N VAL A 69 5.94 -6.29 -0.74
CA VAL A 69 5.29 -7.23 -1.67
C VAL A 69 6.26 -8.37 -1.88
N ALA A 70 5.81 -9.61 -1.73
CA ALA A 70 6.65 -10.79 -1.88
C ALA A 70 5.89 -11.95 -2.53
N ASP A 71 6.58 -12.68 -3.40
CA ASP A 71 6.12 -13.93 -3.98
C ASP A 71 7.00 -15.06 -3.42
N HIS A 72 6.45 -15.83 -2.48
CA HIS A 72 7.14 -16.94 -1.83
C HIS A 72 7.48 -18.09 -2.78
N LYS A 73 6.79 -18.23 -3.93
CA LYS A 73 7.09 -19.29 -4.90
C LYS A 73 8.32 -18.93 -5.73
N LYS A 74 8.44 -17.65 -6.09
CA LYS A 74 9.59 -17.10 -6.83
C LYS A 74 10.76 -16.73 -5.91
N MET A 75 10.54 -16.66 -4.61
CA MET A 75 11.49 -16.15 -3.60
C MET A 75 11.96 -14.71 -3.86
N VAL A 76 11.14 -13.93 -4.59
CA VAL A 76 11.38 -12.53 -4.94
C VAL A 76 10.47 -11.64 -4.09
N GLY A 77 10.97 -10.48 -3.69
CA GLY A 77 10.18 -9.47 -3.02
C GLY A 77 10.83 -8.10 -3.10
N TYR A 78 10.01 -7.08 -2.89
CA TYR A 78 10.40 -5.67 -2.89
C TYR A 78 9.84 -4.97 -1.66
N GLN A 79 10.65 -4.09 -1.11
CA GLN A 79 10.28 -3.15 -0.06
C GLN A 79 10.25 -1.73 -0.66
N PHE A 80 9.11 -1.06 -0.53
CA PHE A 80 8.88 0.31 -0.96
C PHE A 80 8.63 1.19 0.27
N LYS A 81 9.53 2.12 0.55
CA LYS A 81 9.35 3.09 1.63
C LYS A 81 8.87 4.41 1.05
N GLY A 82 8.07 5.14 1.81
CA GLY A 82 7.50 6.37 1.33
C GLY A 82 6.70 7.13 2.38
N GLU A 83 5.99 8.12 1.87
CA GLU A 83 5.09 8.99 2.62
C GLU A 83 3.67 8.79 2.12
N ALA A 84 2.74 8.64 3.06
CA ALA A 84 1.34 8.43 2.78
C ALA A 84 0.54 9.74 2.85
N GLU A 85 -0.46 9.83 1.99
CA GLU A 85 -1.51 10.83 1.98
C GLU A 85 -2.86 10.09 2.09
N LEU A 86 -3.71 10.52 3.03
CA LEU A 86 -5.03 9.95 3.24
C LEU A 86 -6.06 10.81 2.51
N LEU A 87 -6.69 10.25 1.48
CA LEU A 87 -7.69 10.93 0.65
C LEU A 87 -9.08 10.37 0.98
N ASP A 88 -10.03 11.20 1.34
CA ASP A 88 -11.43 10.82 1.60
C ASP A 88 -12.43 11.34 0.54
N GLN A 89 -11.93 12.06 -0.46
CA GLN A 89 -12.72 12.63 -1.54
C GLN A 89 -11.87 12.87 -2.80
N GLY A 90 -12.54 13.17 -3.91
CA GLY A 90 -11.92 13.49 -5.20
C GLY A 90 -11.82 12.28 -6.13
N GLU A 91 -11.40 12.54 -7.38
CA GLU A 91 -11.46 11.56 -8.48
C GLU A 91 -10.74 10.23 -8.16
N LEU A 92 -9.57 10.30 -7.53
CA LEU A 92 -8.83 9.10 -7.14
C LEU A 92 -9.57 8.29 -6.06
N TYR A 93 -10.17 8.97 -5.08
CA TYR A 93 -10.97 8.32 -4.04
C TYR A 93 -12.19 7.62 -4.65
N ASP A 94 -12.92 8.32 -5.53
CA ASP A 94 -14.11 7.80 -6.19
C ASP A 94 -13.77 6.57 -7.05
N LYS A 95 -12.69 6.64 -7.84
CA LYS A 95 -12.21 5.53 -8.67
C LYS A 95 -11.88 4.28 -7.86
N VAL A 96 -11.18 4.43 -6.74
CA VAL A 96 -10.84 3.29 -5.88
C VAL A 96 -12.07 2.73 -5.17
N CYS A 97 -13.00 3.57 -4.73
CA CYS A 97 -14.27 3.11 -4.16
C CYS A 97 -15.04 2.25 -5.16
N SER A 98 -15.21 2.71 -6.40
CA SER A 98 -15.86 1.93 -7.47
C SER A 98 -15.12 0.63 -7.77
N ALA A 99 -13.78 0.65 -7.75
CA ALA A 99 -12.99 -0.57 -7.94
C ALA A 99 -13.20 -1.59 -6.82
N VAL A 100 -13.28 -1.15 -5.56
CA VAL A 100 -13.56 -2.01 -4.39
C VAL A 100 -14.98 -2.57 -4.45
N GLU A 101 -15.97 -1.76 -4.80
CA GLU A 101 -17.36 -2.20 -5.01
C GLU A 101 -17.43 -3.29 -6.10
N GLY A 102 -16.71 -3.10 -7.21
CA GLY A 102 -16.62 -4.05 -8.31
C GLY A 102 -16.02 -5.42 -7.95
N LEU A 103 -15.34 -5.56 -6.80
CA LEU A 103 -14.86 -6.85 -6.31
C LEU A 103 -15.99 -7.78 -5.86
N ASN A 104 -17.21 -7.25 -5.63
CA ASN A 104 -18.39 -8.01 -5.17
C ASN A 104 -18.15 -8.81 -3.87
N LEU A 105 -17.29 -8.32 -2.99
CA LEU A 105 -16.95 -8.95 -1.71
C LEU A 105 -17.77 -8.42 -0.52
N ASN A 106 -18.80 -7.60 -0.78
CA ASN A 106 -19.64 -6.93 0.24
C ASN A 106 -18.79 -6.21 1.31
N LEU A 107 -17.74 -5.53 0.86
CA LEU A 107 -16.85 -4.78 1.73
C LEU A 107 -17.46 -3.41 2.06
N PRO A 108 -17.24 -2.87 3.27
CA PRO A 108 -17.58 -1.49 3.56
C PRO A 108 -16.89 -0.54 2.58
N LYS A 109 -17.53 0.60 2.33
CA LYS A 109 -16.90 1.69 1.57
C LYS A 109 -15.56 2.06 2.24
N PRO A 110 -14.47 2.22 1.47
CA PRO A 110 -13.19 2.69 2.02
C PRO A 110 -13.39 4.02 2.77
N THR A 111 -12.86 4.12 3.98
CA THR A 111 -12.86 5.40 4.72
C THR A 111 -11.91 6.39 4.06
N TYR A 112 -10.76 5.91 3.59
CA TYR A 112 -9.76 6.66 2.85
C TYR A 112 -9.22 5.82 1.69
N VAL A 113 -8.62 6.49 0.72
CA VAL A 113 -7.58 5.95 -0.15
C VAL A 113 -6.24 6.41 0.40
N VAL A 114 -5.35 5.45 0.65
CA VAL A 114 -3.97 5.74 1.06
C VAL A 114 -3.12 5.82 -0.19
N LYS A 115 -2.73 7.03 -0.59
CA LYS A 115 -1.77 7.27 -1.66
C LYS A 115 -0.37 7.34 -1.07
N ILE A 116 0.58 6.64 -1.65
CA ILE A 116 1.93 6.48 -1.11
C ILE A 116 2.92 6.95 -2.14
N LYS A 117 3.63 8.05 -1.86
CA LYS A 117 4.75 8.49 -2.67
C LYS A 117 5.99 7.69 -2.27
N VAL A 118 6.49 6.86 -3.19
CA VAL A 118 7.67 6.02 -2.98
C VAL A 118 8.94 6.88 -3.04
N THR A 119 9.75 6.80 -1.99
CA THR A 119 11.00 7.55 -1.86
C THR A 119 12.23 6.64 -1.99
N GLU A 120 12.13 5.42 -1.47
CA GLU A 120 13.20 4.42 -1.46
C GLU A 120 12.66 3.03 -1.81
N ILE A 121 13.47 2.24 -2.52
CA ILE A 121 13.13 0.89 -2.96
C ILE A 121 14.30 -0.03 -2.60
N TYR A 122 13.99 -1.17 -1.98
CA TYR A 122 14.97 -2.19 -1.62
C TYR A 122 14.51 -3.57 -2.10
N PRO A 123 15.41 -4.43 -2.56
CA PRO A 123 15.09 -5.85 -2.71
C PRO A 123 14.80 -6.44 -1.33
N ALA A 124 13.77 -7.29 -1.24
CA ALA A 124 13.35 -7.98 -0.03
C ALA A 124 13.14 -9.47 -0.33
N PRO A 125 14.20 -10.23 -0.67
CA PRO A 125 14.08 -11.64 -0.98
C PRO A 125 13.61 -12.43 0.25
N ALA A 126 12.70 -13.37 0.04
CA ALA A 126 12.13 -14.20 1.10
C ALA A 126 13.15 -15.21 1.70
N ALA A 127 14.37 -15.29 1.16
CA ALA A 127 15.45 -16.20 1.58
C ALA A 127 16.53 -15.52 2.45
N SER A 128 16.24 -14.35 3.02
CA SER A 128 17.20 -13.55 3.80
C SER A 128 17.47 -14.08 5.19
#